data_AF-A0A2S2N950-F1
#
_entry.id   AF-A0A2S2N950-F1
#
_cell.length_a   1.000
_cell.length_b   1.000
_cell.length_c   1.000
_cell.angle_alpha   90.00
_cell.angle_beta   90.00
_cell.angle_gamma   90.00
#
_symmetry.space_group_name_H-M   'P 1'
#
loop_
_entity.id
_entity.type
_entity.pdbx_description
1 polymer ?
#
loop_
_entity_poly.entity_id
_entity_poly.type
_entity_poly.pdbx_seq_one_letter_code
_entity_poly.pdbx_strand_id
1 'polypeptide(L)'
;INLDFCQRKKAMAAKVESIPDVEMEDVSNLQEKKDTVTIKEIKENIRLIVMAAQTKETRFMLRVLRTWSVIRHKLNSVVLWSVINGFYIHSASEKDLLLSYITMPTQLPKEIKLSSSKNGKVLLPEIDGYIRLLVLVQLIDNNDYKKAVEFSDLLMVKLIEVNRFTIDLISAKAYFYHMRCYELTDQLHKIKGFLYSRLRTATLKKNYEGQAVLINCLLRNYLHYNLYDQADKLIQKSVFPEKASNNECARFLYYQGRIKAIRLEYSIAHKNLLQALRKAPANTAVGFRQTVQKFAITVELLLGDIPERHIFRQASLRKALVPYFRLTQSVRLGDMAMFGETLENFKENFLSDHTYMLVVRLRHNVIRTAIRTIGDSYSRISVDHIAEKLGLDSPEDAEFIVSKAIRDDVIQATIDSEHGYVLSKEPADIYCTLEPQIAFHQRISFSLNLHNQIVKDMRYPLKSYGQDLKLAKERRKREQLKLEIAKRIAEEDDDAFL
;
A
#
# COMPACT_ATOMS: atom_id res chain seq x y z
N ILE A 1 63.59 -10.41 29.07
CA ILE A 1 62.17 -10.67 28.72
C ILE A 1 61.25 -9.47 28.99
N ASN A 2 61.44 -8.66 30.05
CA ASN A 2 60.63 -7.44 30.27
C ASN A 2 61.19 -6.11 29.69
N LEU A 3 62.32 -6.14 28.97
CA LEU A 3 62.87 -4.96 28.27
C LEU A 3 62.55 -4.94 26.76
N ASP A 4 62.34 -6.11 26.14
CA ASP A 4 61.96 -6.21 24.72
C ASP A 4 60.49 -5.86 24.44
N PHE A 5 59.63 -5.92 25.46
CA PHE A 5 58.22 -5.55 25.34
C PHE A 5 58.01 -4.02 25.34
N CYS A 6 58.92 -3.27 25.95
CA CYS A 6 58.85 -1.80 26.03
C CYS A 6 59.37 -1.13 24.75
N GLN A 7 60.37 -1.72 24.09
CA GLN A 7 60.85 -1.24 22.78
C GLN A 7 59.87 -1.55 21.64
N ARG A 8 59.15 -2.68 21.69
CA ARG A 8 58.08 -2.98 20.72
C ARG A 8 56.86 -2.05 20.82
N LYS A 9 56.53 -1.56 22.03
CA LYS A 9 55.49 -0.52 22.22
C LYS A 9 55.93 0.87 21.71
N LYS A 10 57.21 1.23 21.85
CA LYS A 10 57.75 2.49 21.29
C LYS A 10 57.92 2.45 19.76
N ALA A 11 58.21 1.29 19.17
CA ALA A 11 58.31 1.13 17.72
C ALA A 11 56.94 1.08 17.00
N MET A 12 55.87 0.65 17.69
CA MET A 12 54.48 0.72 17.17
C MET A 12 53.80 2.08 17.38
N ALA A 13 54.36 2.97 18.21
CA ALA A 13 53.81 4.29 18.50
C ALA A 13 54.37 5.42 17.61
N ALA A 14 55.29 5.11 16.68
CA ALA A 14 55.98 6.10 15.84
C ALA A 14 55.66 5.99 14.33
N LYS A 15 54.58 5.29 13.96
CA LYS A 15 53.98 5.33 12.61
C LYS A 15 52.47 5.54 12.72
N VAL A 16 52.09 6.69 13.26
CA VAL A 16 50.86 7.36 12.86
C VAL A 16 51.33 8.44 11.92
N GLU A 17 51.37 8.11 10.62
CA GLU A 17 51.40 9.14 9.59
C GLU A 17 50.21 10.06 9.86
N SER A 18 50.50 11.33 10.05
CA SER A 18 49.50 12.39 10.00
C SER A 18 48.75 12.21 8.69
N ILE A 19 47.51 11.71 8.78
CA ILE A 19 46.52 11.87 7.73
C ILE A 19 46.55 13.39 7.47
N PRO A 20 47.02 13.84 6.30
CA PRO A 20 46.91 15.26 5.99
C PRO A 20 45.42 15.57 6.14
N ASP A 21 45.12 16.61 6.91
CA ASP A 21 43.78 17.17 7.01
C ASP A 21 43.18 17.18 5.62
N VAL A 22 42.30 16.19 5.35
CA VAL A 22 41.46 16.19 4.17
C VAL A 22 40.59 17.38 4.45
N GLU A 23 40.94 18.48 3.79
CA GLU A 23 40.18 19.69 3.65
C GLU A 23 38.71 19.33 3.81
N MET A 24 38.03 20.03 4.73
CA MET A 24 36.58 20.02 4.78
C MET A 24 36.09 20.32 3.36
N GLU A 25 35.80 19.28 2.57
CA GLU A 25 35.03 19.38 1.36
C GLU A 25 33.63 19.75 1.83
N ASP A 26 33.47 21.05 2.08
CA ASP A 26 32.27 21.85 2.02
C ASP A 26 31.00 21.01 2.03
N VAL A 27 30.38 20.90 3.21
CA VAL A 27 29.02 20.36 3.36
C VAL A 27 28.05 21.06 2.38
N SER A 28 28.33 22.32 2.02
CA SER A 28 27.70 23.08 0.93
C SER A 28 27.93 22.47 -0.47
N ASN A 29 29.14 22.08 -0.86
CA ASN A 29 29.43 21.46 -2.16
C ASN A 29 28.78 20.07 -2.31
N LEU A 30 28.67 19.30 -1.23
CA LEU A 30 27.93 18.03 -1.22
C LEU A 30 26.41 18.24 -1.34
N GLN A 31 25.88 19.31 -0.74
CA GLN A 31 24.48 19.72 -0.87
C GLN A 31 24.18 20.18 -2.31
N GLU A 32 25.05 21.02 -2.90
CA GLU A 32 24.94 21.49 -4.28
C GLU A 32 25.06 20.34 -5.32
N LYS A 33 25.94 19.36 -5.08
CA LYS A 33 26.02 18.14 -5.91
C LYS A 33 24.74 17.31 -5.82
N LYS A 34 24.08 17.22 -4.66
CA LYS A 34 22.78 16.55 -4.51
C LYS A 34 21.66 17.35 -5.18
N ASP A 35 21.68 18.68 -5.05
CA ASP A 35 20.69 19.59 -5.64
C ASP A 35 20.78 19.59 -7.18
N THR A 36 21.98 19.52 -7.77
CA THR A 36 22.13 19.40 -9.22
C THR A 36 21.68 18.03 -9.76
N VAL A 37 21.83 16.96 -8.98
CA VAL A 37 21.33 15.62 -9.34
C VAL A 37 19.80 15.58 -9.30
N THR A 38 19.16 16.17 -8.28
CA THR A 38 17.68 16.24 -8.21
C THR A 38 17.09 17.08 -9.34
N ILE A 39 17.75 18.18 -9.70
CA ILE A 39 17.36 19.00 -10.85
C ILE A 39 17.44 18.20 -12.16
N LYS A 40 18.47 17.35 -12.34
CA LYS A 40 18.57 16.45 -13.51
C LYS A 40 17.47 15.39 -13.51
N GLU A 41 17.17 14.78 -12.36
CA GLU A 41 16.07 13.81 -12.21
C GLU A 41 14.70 14.44 -12.54
N ILE A 42 14.43 15.68 -12.10
CA ILE A 42 13.21 16.42 -12.41
C ILE A 42 13.12 16.73 -13.90
N LYS A 43 14.22 17.13 -14.55
CA LYS A 43 14.26 17.36 -16.01
C LYS A 43 13.95 16.07 -16.80
N GLU A 44 14.49 14.93 -16.36
CA GLU A 44 14.17 13.64 -16.98
C GLU A 44 12.69 13.28 -16.81
N ASN A 45 12.10 13.51 -15.64
CA ASN A 45 10.67 13.29 -15.44
C ASN A 45 9.81 14.18 -16.33
N ILE A 46 10.16 15.46 -16.49
CA ILE A 46 9.44 16.38 -17.39
C ILE A 46 9.58 15.92 -18.84
N ARG A 47 10.75 15.45 -19.27
CA ARG A 47 10.91 14.84 -20.60
C ARG A 47 10.01 13.61 -20.78
N LEU A 48 9.92 12.76 -19.75
CA LEU A 48 9.03 11.60 -19.78
C LEU A 48 7.54 12.00 -19.82
N ILE A 49 7.14 13.09 -19.16
CA ILE A 49 5.78 13.65 -19.25
C ILE A 49 5.51 14.18 -20.67
N VAL A 50 6.44 14.93 -21.27
CA VAL A 50 6.30 15.41 -22.65
C VAL A 50 6.18 14.25 -23.64
N MET A 51 6.99 13.20 -23.46
CA MET A 51 6.89 11.98 -24.26
C MET A 51 5.58 11.25 -24.03
N ALA A 52 5.07 11.20 -22.79
CA ALA A 52 3.77 10.63 -22.47
C ALA A 52 2.61 11.40 -23.13
N ALA A 53 2.68 12.73 -23.14
CA ALA A 53 1.71 13.58 -23.79
C ALA A 53 1.66 13.35 -25.32
N GLN A 54 2.83 13.15 -25.93
CA GLN A 54 2.97 12.91 -27.37
C GLN A 54 2.55 11.49 -27.77
N THR A 55 2.96 10.49 -26.99
CA THR A 55 2.69 9.05 -27.27
C THR A 55 1.32 8.59 -26.77
N LYS A 56 0.67 9.38 -25.88
CA LYS A 56 -0.56 9.03 -25.14
C LYS A 56 -0.44 7.73 -24.32
N GLU A 57 0.78 7.28 -24.03
CA GLU A 57 1.02 6.08 -23.24
C GLU A 57 1.10 6.38 -21.73
N THR A 58 0.29 5.67 -20.95
CA THR A 58 0.25 5.82 -19.48
C THR A 58 1.49 5.28 -18.77
N ARG A 59 2.29 4.44 -19.44
CA ARG A 59 3.47 3.78 -18.88
C ARG A 59 4.55 4.79 -18.46
N PHE A 60 4.78 5.82 -19.26
CA PHE A 60 5.77 6.85 -18.97
C PHE A 60 5.37 7.68 -17.73
N MET A 61 4.07 7.98 -17.57
CA MET A 61 3.54 8.64 -16.37
C MET A 61 3.72 7.79 -15.11
N LEU A 62 3.47 6.48 -15.18
CA LEU A 62 3.67 5.57 -14.04
C LEU A 62 5.15 5.45 -13.61
N ARG A 63 6.11 5.69 -14.52
CA ARG A 63 7.53 5.75 -14.18
C ARG A 63 7.86 7.01 -13.39
N VAL A 64 7.32 8.16 -13.81
CA VAL A 64 7.44 9.44 -13.10
C VAL A 64 6.80 9.38 -11.71
N LEU A 65 5.66 8.68 -11.57
CA LEU A 65 5.02 8.51 -10.27
C LEU A 65 5.80 7.58 -9.30
N ARG A 66 6.71 6.74 -9.80
CA ARG A 66 7.60 5.88 -8.99
C ARG A 66 8.82 6.65 -8.47
N THR A 67 9.41 7.51 -9.31
CA THR A 67 10.52 8.39 -8.88
C THR A 67 10.08 9.44 -7.87
N TRP A 68 8.77 9.75 -7.83
CA TRP A 68 8.14 10.68 -6.90
C TRP A 68 8.53 10.53 -5.41
N SER A 69 8.59 9.31 -4.87
CA SER A 69 8.93 9.12 -3.44
C SER A 69 10.39 9.46 -3.14
N VAL A 70 11.28 9.18 -4.09
CA VAL A 70 12.71 9.52 -3.99
C VAL A 70 12.88 11.03 -4.09
N ILE A 71 12.12 11.67 -4.97
CA ILE A 71 12.16 13.12 -5.15
C ILE A 71 11.72 13.80 -3.87
N ARG A 72 10.60 13.40 -3.23
CA ARG A 72 10.13 13.99 -1.97
C ARG A 72 11.23 14.09 -0.91
N HIS A 73 12.02 13.04 -0.70
CA HIS A 73 13.10 13.06 0.31
C HIS A 73 14.30 13.94 -0.07
N LYS A 74 14.43 14.29 -1.35
CA LYS A 74 15.53 15.12 -1.86
C LYS A 74 15.08 16.53 -2.28
N LEU A 75 13.81 16.91 -2.09
CA LEU A 75 13.32 18.24 -2.45
C LEU A 75 13.84 19.28 -1.46
N ASN A 76 14.44 20.34 -1.99
CA ASN A 76 14.92 21.50 -1.23
C ASN A 76 14.25 22.77 -1.77
N SER A 77 13.94 23.77 -0.93
CA SER A 77 13.28 25.03 -1.36
C SER A 77 14.03 25.73 -2.49
N VAL A 78 15.35 25.61 -2.43
CA VAL A 78 16.31 26.12 -3.40
C VAL A 78 16.14 25.47 -4.79
N VAL A 79 15.95 24.14 -4.82
CA VAL A 79 15.76 23.37 -6.05
C VAL A 79 14.41 23.71 -6.69
N LEU A 80 13.34 23.83 -5.90
CA LEU A 80 12.02 24.21 -6.38
C LEU A 80 11.99 25.61 -6.98
N TRP A 81 12.66 26.57 -6.33
CA TRP A 81 12.82 27.92 -6.86
C TRP A 81 13.53 27.95 -8.23
N SER A 82 14.60 27.15 -8.39
CA SER A 82 15.33 27.04 -9.67
C SER A 82 14.50 26.38 -10.79
N VAL A 83 13.68 25.39 -10.45
CA VAL A 83 12.78 24.69 -11.38
C VAL A 83 11.66 25.62 -11.82
N ILE A 84 11.03 26.33 -10.88
CA ILE A 84 9.93 27.26 -11.19
C ILE A 84 10.43 28.40 -12.09
N ASN A 85 11.59 28.99 -11.78
CA ASN A 85 12.16 30.07 -12.60
C ASN A 85 12.57 29.62 -13.99
N GLY A 86 13.03 28.38 -14.15
CA GLY A 86 13.46 27.86 -15.45
C GLY A 86 12.32 27.37 -16.35
N PHE A 87 11.17 26.96 -15.80
CA PHE A 87 10.05 26.45 -16.59
C PHE A 87 8.93 27.49 -16.82
N TYR A 88 8.68 28.40 -15.88
CA TYR A 88 7.70 29.48 -16.05
C TYR A 88 8.36 30.71 -16.69
N ILE A 89 8.56 30.66 -18.00
CA ILE A 89 9.06 31.79 -18.80
C ILE A 89 7.89 32.60 -19.42
N HIS A 90 6.69 32.01 -19.54
CA HIS A 90 5.53 32.63 -20.21
C HIS A 90 4.40 33.10 -19.27
N SER A 91 4.25 32.53 -18.07
CA SER A 91 3.10 32.80 -17.17
C SER A 91 3.54 33.49 -15.88
N ALA A 92 3.71 34.82 -15.90
CA ALA A 92 4.18 35.61 -14.76
C ALA A 92 3.21 35.58 -13.56
N SER A 93 1.90 35.65 -13.78
CA SER A 93 0.90 35.67 -12.68
C SER A 93 0.83 34.37 -11.89
N GLU A 94 1.03 33.22 -12.55
CA GLU A 94 1.06 31.93 -11.88
C GLU A 94 2.39 31.70 -11.16
N LYS A 95 3.47 32.25 -11.70
CA LYS A 95 4.80 32.25 -11.11
C LYS A 95 4.82 33.07 -9.82
N ASP A 96 4.24 34.27 -9.81
CA ASP A 96 4.17 35.12 -8.62
C ASP A 96 3.30 34.50 -7.51
N LEU A 97 2.19 33.86 -7.89
CA LEU A 97 1.38 33.06 -6.97
C LEU A 97 2.14 31.85 -6.42
N LEU A 98 2.95 31.16 -7.21
CA LEU A 98 3.75 30.02 -6.73
C LEU A 98 4.93 30.47 -5.86
N LEU A 99 5.53 31.61 -6.18
CA LEU A 99 6.64 32.20 -5.43
C LEU A 99 6.19 32.77 -4.07
N SER A 100 4.95 33.27 -3.93
CA SER A 100 4.43 33.76 -2.65
C SER A 100 4.23 32.66 -1.60
N TYR A 101 4.07 31.41 -2.04
CA TYR A 101 3.96 30.24 -1.16
C TYR A 101 5.32 29.61 -0.80
N ILE A 102 6.42 29.98 -1.45
CA ILE A 102 7.75 29.42 -1.18
C ILE A 102 8.52 30.36 -0.24
N THR A 103 9.07 29.82 0.85
CA THR A 103 10.02 30.55 1.69
C THR A 103 11.26 30.88 0.87
N MET A 104 11.58 32.18 0.77
CA MET A 104 12.70 32.69 -0.02
C MET A 104 14.01 31.99 0.40
N PRO A 105 14.74 31.35 -0.53
CA PRO A 105 16.03 30.77 -0.19
C PRO A 105 17.05 31.87 0.10
N THR A 106 17.73 31.78 1.24
CA THR A 106 18.73 32.76 1.72
C THR A 106 20.00 32.82 0.86
N GLN A 107 20.18 31.89 -0.09
CA GLN A 107 21.25 31.92 -1.08
C GLN A 107 20.70 31.52 -2.46
N LEU A 108 20.84 32.43 -3.42
CA LEU A 108 20.50 32.25 -4.83
C LEU A 108 21.51 31.30 -5.48
N PRO A 109 21.13 30.11 -5.95
CA PRO A 109 22.00 29.33 -6.82
C PRO A 109 22.12 30.07 -8.15
N LYS A 110 23.35 30.19 -8.66
CA LYS A 110 23.64 30.68 -10.01
C LYS A 110 22.70 29.98 -10.99
N GLU A 111 22.08 30.77 -11.87
CA GLU A 111 21.18 30.33 -12.92
C GLU A 111 21.69 29.06 -13.61
N ILE A 112 21.11 27.90 -13.26
CA ILE A 112 21.29 26.71 -14.07
C ILE A 112 20.44 26.95 -15.31
N LYS A 113 21.05 27.54 -16.35
CA LYS A 113 20.45 27.74 -17.66
C LYS A 113 19.90 26.39 -18.16
N LEU A 114 18.60 26.22 -17.97
CA LEU A 114 17.81 25.19 -18.62
C LEU A 114 17.83 25.54 -20.10
N SER A 115 18.57 24.75 -20.89
CA SER A 115 18.68 24.85 -22.35
C SER A 115 17.46 25.50 -22.98
N SER A 116 17.66 26.74 -23.46
CA SER A 116 16.73 27.48 -24.30
C SER A 116 16.56 26.71 -25.62
N SER A 117 15.65 25.73 -25.62
CA SER A 117 15.15 25.21 -26.88
C SER A 117 14.27 26.29 -27.48
N LYS A 118 14.63 26.74 -28.68
CA LYS A 118 14.13 27.89 -29.45
C LYS A 118 12.63 27.88 -29.79
N ASN A 119 11.80 27.11 -29.09
CA ASN A 119 10.37 27.07 -29.31
C ASN A 119 9.64 27.41 -28.02
N GLY A 120 9.07 28.61 -27.97
CA GLY A 120 8.05 29.02 -27.00
C GLY A 120 6.81 28.15 -27.15
N LYS A 121 6.89 26.91 -26.68
CA LYS A 121 5.72 26.04 -26.56
C LYS A 121 5.07 26.37 -25.23
N VAL A 122 3.81 26.80 -25.30
CA VAL A 122 2.87 26.92 -24.18
C VAL A 122 3.11 25.75 -23.22
N LEU A 123 3.31 26.05 -21.93
CA LEU A 123 3.47 25.03 -20.89
C LEU A 123 2.35 24.00 -21.01
N LEU A 124 2.71 22.74 -21.18
CA LEU A 124 1.71 21.68 -21.18
C LEU A 124 1.04 21.68 -19.79
N PRO A 125 -0.30 21.61 -19.72
CA PRO A 125 -1.03 21.57 -18.45
C PRO A 125 -0.59 20.44 -17.50
N GLU A 126 -0.02 19.36 -18.04
CA GLU A 126 0.54 18.25 -17.27
C GLU A 126 1.81 18.64 -16.51
N ILE A 127 2.64 19.50 -17.10
CA ILE A 127 3.86 20.02 -16.46
C ILE A 127 3.47 21.00 -15.36
N ASP A 128 2.50 21.88 -15.62
CA ASP A 128 1.98 22.80 -14.61
C ASP A 128 1.35 22.03 -13.43
N GLY A 129 0.52 21.02 -13.70
CA GLY A 129 -0.04 20.15 -12.66
C GLY A 129 1.02 19.40 -11.84
N TYR A 130 2.10 18.92 -12.47
CA TYR A 130 3.20 18.25 -11.78
C TYR A 130 4.01 19.20 -10.89
N ILE A 131 4.33 20.40 -11.37
CA ILE A 131 5.10 21.39 -10.58
C ILE A 131 4.27 21.90 -9.41
N ARG A 132 2.98 22.19 -9.61
CA ARG A 132 2.07 22.56 -8.51
C ARG A 132 1.98 21.45 -7.46
N LEU A 133 1.95 20.18 -7.88
CA LEU A 133 1.94 19.05 -6.95
C LEU A 133 3.24 18.98 -6.12
N LEU A 134 4.40 19.28 -6.72
CA LEU A 134 5.68 19.36 -5.99
C LEU A 134 5.67 20.48 -4.94
N VAL A 135 5.16 21.66 -5.27
CA VAL A 135 5.01 22.79 -4.34
C VAL A 135 4.11 22.41 -3.17
N LEU A 136 2.98 21.75 -3.43
CA LEU A 136 2.05 21.32 -2.38
C LEU A 136 2.72 20.33 -1.41
N VAL A 137 3.49 19.37 -1.92
CA VAL A 137 4.22 18.43 -1.06
C VAL A 137 5.26 19.14 -0.20
N GLN A 138 5.97 20.12 -0.76
CA GLN A 138 6.92 20.90 0.03
C GLN A 138 6.24 21.71 1.13
N LEU A 139 5.08 22.31 0.86
CA LEU A 139 4.30 23.02 1.89
C LEU A 139 3.88 22.10 3.04
N ILE A 140 3.54 20.84 2.74
CA ILE A 140 3.26 19.83 3.77
C ILE A 140 4.52 19.51 4.59
N ASP A 141 5.67 19.36 3.92
CA ASP A 141 6.93 19.01 4.59
C ASP A 141 7.49 20.19 5.43
N ASN A 142 7.19 21.44 5.04
CA ASN A 142 7.52 22.67 5.79
C ASN A 142 6.53 22.97 6.94
N ASN A 143 5.48 22.15 7.13
CA ASN A 143 4.44 22.28 8.16
C ASN A 143 3.52 23.54 8.06
N ASP A 144 3.47 24.23 6.91
CA ASP A 144 2.61 25.41 6.69
C ASP A 144 1.19 25.00 6.25
N TYR A 145 0.41 24.41 7.16
CA TYR A 145 -0.84 23.73 6.80
C TYR A 145 -1.96 24.65 6.29
N LYS A 146 -2.05 25.91 6.76
CA LYS A 146 -3.11 26.84 6.34
C LYS A 146 -2.95 27.26 4.87
N LYS A 147 -1.73 27.64 4.49
CA LYS A 147 -1.37 27.99 3.11
C LYS A 147 -1.47 26.77 2.19
N ALA A 148 -1.15 25.58 2.69
CA ALA A 148 -1.26 24.33 1.93
C ALA A 148 -2.72 24.02 1.55
N VAL A 149 -3.70 24.32 2.41
CA VAL A 149 -5.13 24.10 2.11
C VAL A 149 -5.61 25.04 1.00
N GLU A 150 -5.35 26.34 1.12
CA GLU A 150 -5.71 27.33 0.10
C GLU A 150 -5.06 27.02 -1.25
N PHE A 151 -3.78 26.67 -1.25
CA PHE A 151 -3.07 26.27 -2.45
C PHE A 151 -3.61 24.96 -3.05
N SER A 152 -4.04 24.01 -2.20
CA SER A 152 -4.63 22.76 -2.66
C SER A 152 -5.97 22.96 -3.37
N ASP A 153 -6.80 23.90 -2.92
CA ASP A 153 -8.09 24.21 -3.56
C ASP A 153 -7.88 24.92 -4.91
N LEU A 154 -6.94 25.86 -4.99
CA LEU A 154 -6.54 26.50 -6.25
C LEU A 154 -6.00 25.49 -7.27
N LEU A 155 -5.21 24.51 -6.82
CA LEU A 155 -4.72 23.41 -7.65
C LEU A 155 -5.88 22.56 -8.18
N MET A 156 -6.86 22.24 -7.34
CA MET A 156 -8.02 21.45 -7.73
C MET A 156 -8.87 22.14 -8.81
N VAL A 157 -9.11 23.45 -8.70
CA VAL A 157 -9.87 24.21 -9.69
C VAL A 157 -9.20 24.13 -11.07
N LYS A 158 -7.88 24.36 -11.14
CA LYS A 158 -7.13 24.28 -12.39
C LYS A 158 -7.10 22.88 -13.01
N LEU A 159 -7.00 21.84 -12.19
CA LEU A 159 -7.07 20.46 -12.67
C LEU A 159 -8.46 20.08 -13.22
N ILE A 160 -9.53 20.77 -12.80
CA ILE A 160 -10.88 20.54 -13.32
C ILE A 160 -11.04 21.17 -14.71
N GLU A 161 -10.46 22.35 -14.93
CA GLU A 161 -10.49 23.04 -16.21
C GLU A 161 -9.77 22.25 -17.31
N VAL A 162 -8.68 21.56 -16.96
CA VAL A 162 -7.87 20.79 -17.91
C VAL A 162 -8.43 19.37 -18.09
N ASN A 163 -9.18 19.16 -19.17
CA ASN A 163 -9.81 17.88 -19.50
C ASN A 163 -8.96 17.00 -20.45
N ARG A 164 -7.77 16.56 -20.02
CA ARG A 164 -6.94 15.59 -20.78
C ARG A 164 -6.72 14.29 -20.00
N PHE A 165 -6.81 13.14 -20.67
CA PHE A 165 -6.67 11.81 -20.05
C PHE A 165 -5.32 11.58 -19.35
N THR A 166 -4.25 12.16 -19.88
CA THR A 166 -2.89 12.09 -19.31
C THR A 166 -2.77 12.75 -17.94
N ILE A 167 -3.59 13.76 -17.66
CA ILE A 167 -3.59 14.46 -16.37
C ILE A 167 -4.28 13.65 -15.28
N ASP A 168 -5.06 12.63 -15.62
CA ASP A 168 -5.85 11.88 -14.63
C ASP A 168 -4.96 11.11 -13.63
N LEU A 169 -3.79 10.63 -14.05
CA LEU A 169 -2.80 10.02 -13.16
C LEU A 169 -2.19 11.03 -12.17
N ILE A 170 -1.87 12.25 -12.66
CA ILE A 170 -1.36 13.33 -11.81
C ILE A 170 -2.47 13.80 -10.86
N SER A 171 -3.69 13.93 -11.38
CA SER A 171 -4.87 14.35 -10.63
C SER A 171 -5.21 13.34 -9.54
N ALA A 172 -5.06 12.04 -9.79
CA ALA A 172 -5.22 11.00 -8.78
C ALA A 172 -4.28 11.23 -7.58
N LYS A 173 -2.99 11.51 -7.82
CA LYS A 173 -2.06 11.87 -6.74
C LYS A 173 -2.41 13.20 -6.10
N ALA A 174 -2.87 14.19 -6.88
CA ALA A 174 -3.28 15.47 -6.35
C ALA A 174 -4.47 15.35 -5.39
N TYR A 175 -5.44 14.47 -5.68
CA TYR A 175 -6.55 14.17 -4.76
C TYR A 175 -6.09 13.54 -3.44
N PHE A 176 -5.09 12.66 -3.50
CA PHE A 176 -4.51 12.07 -2.30
C PHE A 176 -3.85 13.13 -1.40
N TYR A 177 -3.06 14.04 -1.99
CA TYR A 177 -2.42 15.09 -1.23
C TYR A 177 -3.38 16.19 -0.78
N HIS A 178 -4.39 16.51 -1.57
CA HIS A 178 -5.50 17.38 -1.16
C HIS A 178 -6.16 16.82 0.11
N MET A 179 -6.56 15.55 0.09
CA MET A 179 -7.11 14.90 1.29
C MET A 179 -6.12 14.94 2.47
N ARG A 180 -4.82 14.74 2.22
CA ARG A 180 -3.79 14.80 3.29
C ARG A 180 -3.65 16.20 3.91
N CYS A 181 -3.69 17.28 3.14
CA CYS A 181 -3.65 18.65 3.68
C CYS A 181 -4.80 18.90 4.65
N TYR A 182 -5.98 18.41 4.30
CA TYR A 182 -7.16 18.55 5.14
C TYR A 182 -7.18 17.59 6.34
N GLU A 183 -6.53 16.43 6.25
CA GLU A 183 -6.28 15.56 7.41
C GLU A 183 -5.40 16.25 8.44
N LEU A 184 -4.41 17.04 8.00
CA LEU A 184 -3.51 17.74 8.91
C LEU A 184 -4.14 18.99 9.53
N THR A 185 -5.23 19.49 8.95
CA THR A 185 -6.00 20.64 9.49
C THR A 185 -7.31 20.22 10.14
N ASP A 186 -7.58 18.92 10.26
CA ASP A 186 -8.80 18.31 10.83
C ASP A 186 -10.14 18.78 10.20
N GLN A 187 -10.12 19.37 9.00
CA GLN A 187 -11.31 19.87 8.29
C GLN A 187 -11.86 18.89 7.23
N LEU A 188 -11.86 17.57 7.49
CA LEU A 188 -12.26 16.56 6.48
C LEU A 188 -13.73 16.61 6.04
N HIS A 189 -14.62 17.25 6.81
CA HIS A 189 -16.05 17.27 6.49
C HIS A 189 -16.36 18.00 5.19
N LYS A 190 -15.68 19.11 4.91
CA LYS A 190 -15.93 19.99 3.74
C LYS A 190 -15.63 19.29 2.41
N ILE A 191 -14.67 18.37 2.41
CA ILE A 191 -14.18 17.70 1.20
C ILE A 191 -15.14 16.64 0.65
N LYS A 192 -16.02 16.06 1.49
CA LYS A 192 -16.88 14.93 1.09
C LYS A 192 -17.69 15.25 -0.17
N GLY A 193 -18.33 16.42 -0.20
CA GLY A 193 -19.13 16.86 -1.36
C GLY A 193 -18.30 16.98 -2.64
N PHE A 194 -17.09 17.54 -2.52
CA PHE A 194 -16.15 17.67 -3.63
C PHE A 194 -15.71 16.30 -4.17
N LEU A 195 -15.32 15.36 -3.29
CA LEU A 195 -14.89 14.02 -3.69
C LEU A 195 -16.03 13.23 -4.35
N TYR A 196 -17.26 13.34 -3.87
CA TYR A 196 -18.41 12.68 -4.49
C TYR A 196 -18.73 13.21 -5.88
N SER A 197 -18.74 14.53 -6.05
CA SER A 197 -18.91 15.15 -7.36
C SER A 197 -17.84 14.66 -8.32
N ARG A 198 -16.58 14.60 -7.86
CA ARG A 198 -15.47 14.14 -8.70
C ARG A 198 -15.50 12.65 -9.00
N LEU A 199 -15.90 11.81 -8.04
CA LEU A 199 -16.06 10.37 -8.27
C LEU A 199 -17.09 10.12 -9.36
N ARG A 200 -18.22 10.83 -9.34
CA ARG A 200 -19.25 10.77 -10.40
C ARG A 200 -18.69 11.18 -11.77
N THR A 201 -17.89 12.23 -11.84
CA THR A 201 -17.24 12.63 -13.11
C THR A 201 -16.22 11.58 -13.57
N ALA A 202 -15.44 11.00 -12.66
CA ALA A 202 -14.42 10.01 -12.98
C ALA A 202 -15.02 8.68 -13.47
N THR A 203 -16.16 8.25 -12.91
CA THR A 203 -16.88 7.05 -13.39
C THR A 203 -17.43 7.26 -14.80
N LEU A 204 -18.02 8.43 -15.08
CA LEU A 204 -18.52 8.77 -16.42
C LEU A 204 -17.39 8.86 -17.46
N LYS A 205 -16.24 9.44 -17.10
CA LYS A 205 -15.06 9.52 -17.96
C LYS A 205 -14.30 8.19 -18.11
N LYS A 206 -14.66 7.15 -17.35
CA LYS A 206 -13.96 5.85 -17.28
C LYS A 206 -12.50 5.97 -16.83
N ASN A 207 -12.23 6.89 -15.91
CA ASN A 207 -10.91 7.10 -15.32
C ASN A 207 -10.68 6.14 -14.15
N TYR A 208 -10.25 4.92 -14.47
CA TYR A 208 -10.10 3.83 -13.50
C TYR A 208 -9.15 4.15 -12.33
N GLU A 209 -8.02 4.81 -12.60
CA GLU A 209 -7.04 5.12 -11.55
C GLU A 209 -7.53 6.25 -10.63
N GLY A 210 -8.08 7.33 -11.21
CA GLY A 210 -8.70 8.40 -10.44
C GLY A 210 -9.87 7.91 -9.60
N GLN A 211 -10.73 7.06 -10.16
CA GLN A 211 -11.84 6.44 -9.43
C GLN A 211 -11.34 5.63 -8.22
N ALA A 212 -10.32 4.78 -8.40
CA ALA A 212 -9.77 3.97 -7.32
C ALA A 212 -9.20 4.84 -6.18
N VAL A 213 -8.44 5.89 -6.50
CA VAL A 213 -7.89 6.80 -5.48
C VAL A 213 -8.99 7.56 -4.76
N LEU A 214 -10.01 8.06 -5.48
CA LEU A 214 -11.13 8.78 -4.87
C LEU A 214 -11.93 7.89 -3.92
N ILE A 215 -12.19 6.63 -4.29
CA ILE A 215 -12.84 5.64 -3.40
C ILE A 215 -12.00 5.44 -2.14
N ASN A 216 -10.69 5.21 -2.29
CA ASN A 216 -9.79 5.04 -1.15
C ASN A 216 -9.76 6.27 -0.23
N CYS A 217 -9.80 7.48 -0.80
CA CYS A 217 -9.85 8.73 -0.03
C CYS A 217 -11.17 8.87 0.74
N LEU A 218 -12.30 8.53 0.12
CA LEU A 218 -13.62 8.54 0.78
C LEU A 218 -13.68 7.52 1.92
N LEU A 219 -13.20 6.30 1.70
CA LEU A 219 -13.15 5.28 2.74
C LEU A 219 -12.30 5.71 3.93
N ARG A 220 -11.14 6.35 3.68
CA ARG A 220 -10.31 6.89 4.75
C ARG A 220 -11.02 7.98 5.56
N ASN A 221 -11.74 8.89 4.89
CA ASN A 221 -12.56 9.91 5.54
C ASN A 221 -13.63 9.26 6.45
N TYR A 222 -14.31 8.22 5.96
CA TYR A 222 -15.30 7.50 6.77
C TYR A 222 -14.72 6.79 7.98
N LEU A 223 -13.54 6.19 7.84
CA LEU A 223 -12.84 5.54 8.94
C LEU A 223 -12.37 6.52 10.00
N HIS A 224 -11.96 7.73 9.61
CA HIS A 224 -11.55 8.78 10.56
C HIS A 224 -12.69 9.19 11.50
N TYR A 225 -13.90 9.35 10.94
CA TYR A 225 -15.08 9.72 11.72
C TYR A 225 -15.86 8.53 12.29
N ASN A 226 -15.35 7.29 12.15
CA ASN A 226 -16.01 6.06 12.60
C ASN A 226 -17.41 5.79 11.97
N LEU A 227 -17.69 6.29 10.76
CA LEU A 227 -18.96 6.02 10.05
C LEU A 227 -18.88 4.72 9.23
N TYR A 228 -18.84 3.58 9.92
CA TYR A 228 -18.66 2.26 9.29
C TYR A 228 -19.86 1.83 8.42
N ASP A 229 -21.09 2.19 8.79
CA ASP A 229 -22.28 1.80 8.02
C ASP A 229 -22.41 2.51 6.67
N GLN A 230 -22.03 3.79 6.62
CA GLN A 230 -22.00 4.53 5.37
C GLN A 230 -20.90 4.00 4.45
N ALA A 231 -19.76 3.61 5.02
CA ALA A 231 -18.66 3.03 4.27
C ALA A 231 -19.03 1.68 3.65
N ASP A 232 -19.72 0.78 4.37
CA ASP A 232 -20.13 -0.51 3.80
C ASP A 232 -21.18 -0.32 2.69
N LYS A 233 -22.14 0.60 2.86
CA LYS A 233 -23.10 0.95 1.80
C LYS A 233 -22.41 1.48 0.55
N LEU A 234 -21.33 2.25 0.69
CA LEU A 234 -20.52 2.70 -0.43
C LEU A 234 -19.84 1.52 -1.12
N ILE A 235 -19.19 0.63 -0.35
CA ILE A 235 -18.49 -0.54 -0.91
C ILE A 235 -19.45 -1.45 -1.69
N GLN A 236 -20.63 -1.71 -1.15
CA GLN A 236 -21.64 -2.55 -1.80
C GLN A 236 -22.14 -1.97 -3.13
N LYS A 237 -22.22 -0.63 -3.25
CA LYS A 237 -22.72 0.05 -4.45
C LYS A 237 -21.63 0.42 -5.45
N SER A 238 -20.39 0.58 -5.00
CA SER A 238 -19.27 0.97 -5.85
C SER A 238 -18.63 -0.25 -6.51
N VAL A 239 -18.43 -0.18 -7.83
CA VAL A 239 -17.61 -1.16 -8.54
C VAL A 239 -16.15 -0.70 -8.52
N PHE A 240 -15.28 -1.45 -7.84
CA PHE A 240 -13.85 -1.18 -7.85
C PHE A 240 -13.26 -1.55 -9.21
N PRO A 241 -12.49 -0.65 -9.86
CA PRO A 241 -12.00 -0.92 -11.21
C PRO A 241 -10.78 -1.86 -11.20
N GLU A 242 -10.85 -2.94 -11.99
CA GLU A 242 -9.80 -3.98 -12.07
C GLU A 242 -8.47 -3.48 -12.67
N LYS A 243 -8.52 -2.45 -13.52
CA LYS A 243 -7.33 -1.85 -14.16
C LYS A 243 -6.55 -0.90 -13.24
N ALA A 244 -6.96 -0.76 -11.98
CA ALA A 244 -6.29 0.11 -11.03
C ALA A 244 -4.89 -0.39 -10.65
N SER A 245 -4.05 0.52 -10.18
CA SER A 245 -2.72 0.19 -9.66
C SER A 245 -2.82 -0.81 -8.50
N ASN A 246 -1.92 -1.81 -8.49
CA ASN A 246 -1.83 -2.80 -7.42
C ASN A 246 -1.72 -2.15 -6.02
N ASN A 247 -1.05 -0.98 -5.95
CA ASN A 247 -0.91 -0.23 -4.70
C ASN A 247 -2.26 0.30 -4.19
N GLU A 248 -3.12 0.80 -5.08
CA GLU A 248 -4.45 1.29 -4.69
C GLU A 248 -5.40 0.14 -4.39
N CYS A 249 -5.27 -0.97 -5.12
CA CYS A 249 -6.02 -2.20 -4.83
C CYS A 249 -5.67 -2.75 -3.44
N ALA A 250 -4.40 -2.75 -3.04
CA ALA A 250 -3.97 -3.19 -1.71
C ALA A 250 -4.58 -2.31 -0.60
N ARG A 251 -4.62 -0.98 -0.80
CA ARG A 251 -5.27 -0.05 0.16
C ARG A 251 -6.77 -0.26 0.24
N PHE A 252 -7.43 -0.43 -0.90
CA PHE A 252 -8.86 -0.69 -0.95
C PHE A 252 -9.22 -1.97 -0.16
N LEU A 253 -8.49 -3.06 -0.42
CA LEU A 253 -8.69 -4.33 0.28
C LEU A 253 -8.43 -4.22 1.79
N TYR A 254 -7.45 -3.40 2.20
CA TYR A 254 -7.22 -3.11 3.61
C TYR A 254 -8.42 -2.38 4.25
N TYR A 255 -8.94 -1.32 3.61
CA TYR A 255 -10.10 -0.60 4.12
C TYR A 255 -11.36 -1.48 4.15
N GLN A 256 -11.58 -2.26 3.10
CA GLN A 256 -12.66 -3.23 3.03
C GLN A 256 -12.53 -4.28 4.15
N GLY A 257 -11.34 -4.84 4.34
CA GLY A 257 -11.07 -5.78 5.43
C GLY A 257 -11.35 -5.20 6.81
N ARG A 258 -10.93 -3.95 7.06
CA ARG A 258 -11.20 -3.26 8.33
C ARG A 258 -12.68 -3.02 8.58
N ILE A 259 -13.44 -2.58 7.58
CA ILE A 259 -14.88 -2.34 7.70
C ILE A 259 -15.63 -3.66 7.96
N LYS A 260 -15.28 -4.72 7.22
CA LYS A 260 -15.87 -6.05 7.41
C LYS A 260 -15.54 -6.67 8.76
N ALA A 261 -14.32 -6.46 9.28
CA ALA A 261 -13.94 -6.92 10.61
C ALA A 261 -14.80 -6.29 11.72
N ILE A 262 -15.13 -5.00 11.61
CA ILE A 262 -15.97 -4.32 12.61
C ILE A 262 -17.42 -4.81 12.55
N ARG A 263 -17.93 -5.10 11.35
CA ARG A 263 -19.26 -5.69 11.10
C ARG A 263 -19.38 -7.18 11.48
N LEU A 264 -18.36 -7.78 12.09
CA LEU A 264 -18.30 -9.18 12.52
C LEU A 264 -18.15 -10.21 11.38
N GLU A 265 -17.91 -9.78 10.14
CA GLU A 265 -17.66 -10.67 9.00
C GLU A 265 -16.17 -11.06 8.93
N TYR A 266 -15.69 -11.85 9.90
CA TYR A 266 -14.26 -12.14 10.07
C TYR A 266 -13.66 -12.96 8.90
N SER A 267 -14.39 -13.93 8.35
CA SER A 267 -13.88 -14.82 7.29
C SER A 267 -13.60 -14.06 5.99
N ILE A 268 -14.45 -13.09 5.64
CA ILE A 268 -14.27 -12.25 4.46
C ILE A 268 -13.17 -11.21 4.71
N ALA A 269 -13.15 -10.62 5.91
CA ALA A 269 -12.12 -9.69 6.32
C ALA A 269 -10.71 -10.30 6.23
N HIS A 270 -10.54 -11.52 6.75
CA HIS A 270 -9.26 -12.23 6.71
C HIS A 270 -8.77 -12.47 5.27
N LYS A 271 -9.65 -12.97 4.38
CA LYS A 271 -9.31 -13.14 2.95
C LYS A 271 -8.87 -11.84 2.30
N ASN A 272 -9.58 -10.74 2.53
CA ASN A 272 -9.24 -9.42 1.97
C ASN A 272 -7.92 -8.88 2.53
N LEU A 273 -7.66 -9.04 3.82
CA LEU A 273 -6.40 -8.61 4.46
C LEU A 273 -5.20 -9.41 3.95
N LEU A 274 -5.34 -10.73 3.76
CA LEU A 274 -4.29 -11.56 3.16
C LEU A 274 -4.00 -11.17 1.71
N GLN A 275 -5.04 -10.89 0.92
CA GLN A 275 -4.86 -10.39 -0.44
C GLN A 275 -4.18 -9.01 -0.45
N ALA A 276 -4.54 -8.12 0.46
CA ALA A 276 -3.88 -6.82 0.61
C ALA A 276 -2.39 -6.96 0.92
N LEU A 277 -2.04 -7.86 1.83
CA LEU A 277 -0.64 -8.14 2.22
C LEU A 277 0.18 -8.69 1.04
N ARG A 278 -0.38 -9.62 0.26
CA ARG A 278 0.29 -10.20 -0.92
C ARG A 278 0.44 -9.21 -2.06
N LYS A 279 -0.50 -8.28 -2.23
CA LYS A 279 -0.44 -7.23 -3.28
C LYS A 279 0.47 -6.06 -2.91
N ALA A 280 0.85 -5.90 -1.65
CA ALA A 280 1.76 -4.85 -1.22
C ALA A 280 3.20 -5.11 -1.70
N PRO A 281 3.97 -4.06 -2.07
CA PRO A 281 5.35 -4.24 -2.54
C PRO A 281 6.26 -4.74 -1.39
N ALA A 282 7.11 -5.72 -1.70
CA ALA A 282 7.90 -6.43 -0.69
C ALA A 282 8.91 -5.55 0.06
N ASN A 283 9.64 -4.67 -0.64
CA ASN A 283 10.83 -3.98 -0.08
C ASN A 283 10.57 -2.58 0.47
N THR A 284 9.54 -1.85 0.01
CA THR A 284 9.39 -0.41 0.30
C THR A 284 8.27 -0.09 1.31
N ALA A 285 7.24 -0.92 1.42
CA ALA A 285 6.04 -0.61 2.19
C ALA A 285 6.04 -1.21 3.61
N VAL A 286 7.10 -0.98 4.38
CA VAL A 286 7.25 -1.61 5.72
C VAL A 286 6.14 -1.18 6.68
N GLY A 287 5.83 0.12 6.77
CA GLY A 287 4.79 0.62 7.69
C GLY A 287 3.39 0.11 7.35
N PHE A 288 2.99 0.13 6.07
CA PHE A 288 1.70 -0.40 5.64
C PHE A 288 1.58 -1.91 5.90
N ARG A 289 2.64 -2.67 5.66
CA ARG A 289 2.66 -4.11 5.97
C ARG A 289 2.55 -4.36 7.46
N GLN A 290 3.20 -3.56 8.31
CA GLN A 290 3.04 -3.65 9.76
C GLN A 290 1.58 -3.44 10.17
N THR A 291 0.92 -2.39 9.69
CA THR A 291 -0.48 -2.12 10.06
C THR A 291 -1.44 -3.20 9.58
N VAL A 292 -1.28 -3.68 8.34
CA VAL A 292 -2.10 -4.77 7.78
C VAL A 292 -1.88 -6.07 8.56
N GLN A 293 -0.62 -6.39 8.91
CA GLN A 293 -0.29 -7.61 9.64
C GLN A 293 -0.86 -7.61 11.06
N LYS A 294 -0.77 -6.48 11.77
CA LYS A 294 -1.38 -6.31 13.10
C LYS A 294 -2.88 -6.61 13.04
N PHE A 295 -3.59 -6.02 12.08
CA PHE A 295 -5.01 -6.28 11.87
C PHE A 295 -5.29 -7.74 11.46
N ALA A 296 -4.50 -8.30 10.54
CA ALA A 296 -4.66 -9.69 10.11
C ALA A 296 -4.57 -10.67 11.28
N ILE A 297 -3.56 -10.51 12.15
CA ILE A 297 -3.39 -11.33 13.36
C ILE A 297 -4.61 -11.19 14.28
N THR A 298 -5.11 -9.96 14.51
CA THR A 298 -6.30 -9.80 15.36
C THR A 298 -7.54 -10.49 14.78
N VAL A 299 -7.70 -10.52 13.46
CA VAL A 299 -8.84 -11.17 12.80
C VAL A 299 -8.68 -12.70 12.79
N GLU A 300 -7.46 -13.22 12.60
CA GLU A 300 -7.15 -14.66 12.69
C GLU A 300 -7.48 -15.18 14.10
N LEU A 301 -7.04 -14.47 15.14
CA LEU A 301 -7.40 -14.79 16.52
C LEU A 301 -8.91 -14.68 16.78
N LEU A 302 -9.61 -13.79 16.07
CA LEU A 302 -11.06 -13.68 16.15
C LEU A 302 -11.80 -14.87 15.50
N LEU A 303 -11.18 -15.52 14.52
CA LEU A 303 -11.69 -16.77 13.92
C LEU A 303 -11.38 -17.99 14.80
N GLY A 304 -10.43 -17.88 15.73
CA GLY A 304 -9.96 -18.98 16.58
C GLY A 304 -8.76 -19.73 15.97
N ASP A 305 -8.20 -19.21 14.88
CA ASP A 305 -6.99 -19.76 14.25
C ASP A 305 -5.74 -19.07 14.82
N ILE A 306 -4.71 -19.86 15.07
CA ILE A 306 -3.45 -19.36 15.63
C ILE A 306 -2.50 -18.97 14.48
N PRO A 307 -1.94 -17.75 14.47
CA PRO A 307 -1.02 -17.30 13.43
C PRO A 307 0.30 -18.09 13.45
N GLU A 308 0.90 -18.26 12.27
CA GLU A 308 2.19 -18.95 12.13
C GLU A 308 3.34 -18.16 12.80
N ARG A 309 4.22 -18.87 13.51
CA ARG A 309 5.37 -18.27 14.22
C ARG A 309 6.34 -17.53 13.31
N HIS A 310 6.43 -17.91 12.03
CA HIS A 310 7.31 -17.29 11.05
C HIS A 310 7.03 -15.79 10.90
N ILE A 311 5.76 -15.38 10.99
CA ILE A 311 5.29 -14.01 10.79
C ILE A 311 5.99 -13.06 11.77
N PHE A 312 6.17 -13.50 13.02
CA PHE A 312 6.78 -12.72 14.09
C PHE A 312 8.32 -12.63 14.00
N ARG A 313 8.97 -13.46 13.18
CA ARG A 313 10.44 -13.50 13.06
C ARG A 313 11.00 -12.47 12.07
N GLN A 314 10.17 -11.90 11.20
CA GLN A 314 10.63 -10.93 10.19
C GLN A 314 11.24 -9.69 10.88
N ALA A 315 12.48 -9.35 10.51
CA ALA A 315 13.27 -8.32 11.20
C ALA A 315 12.59 -6.94 11.24
N SER A 316 11.90 -6.58 10.15
CA SER A 316 11.18 -5.32 10.00
C SER A 316 9.86 -5.25 10.80
N LEU A 317 9.28 -6.39 11.18
CA LEU A 317 7.99 -6.50 11.87
C LEU A 317 8.12 -6.81 13.36
N ARG A 318 9.25 -7.40 13.77
CA ARG A 318 9.47 -7.92 15.13
C ARG A 318 9.18 -6.90 16.23
N LYS A 319 9.67 -5.66 16.10
CA LYS A 319 9.47 -4.60 17.12
C LYS A 319 8.00 -4.21 17.27
N ALA A 320 7.29 -4.06 16.14
CA ALA A 320 5.89 -3.63 16.13
C ALA A 320 4.91 -4.74 16.57
N LEU A 321 5.30 -6.01 16.42
CA LEU A 321 4.44 -7.17 16.73
C LEU A 321 4.62 -7.71 18.15
N VAL A 322 5.51 -7.17 19.00
CA VAL A 322 5.72 -7.68 20.37
C VAL A 322 4.41 -7.71 21.20
N PRO A 323 3.56 -6.66 21.21
CA PRO A 323 2.31 -6.69 21.96
C PRO A 323 1.35 -7.77 21.45
N TYR A 324 1.23 -7.89 20.12
CA TYR A 324 0.38 -8.89 19.48
C TYR A 324 0.91 -10.31 19.69
N PHE A 325 2.22 -10.50 19.80
CA PHE A 325 2.81 -11.79 20.12
C PHE A 325 2.44 -12.26 21.53
N ARG A 326 2.54 -11.38 22.54
CA ARG A 326 2.08 -11.71 23.90
C ARG A 326 0.58 -12.02 23.95
N LEU A 327 -0.22 -11.26 23.19
CA LEU A 327 -1.64 -11.53 23.05
C LEU A 327 -1.93 -12.89 22.38
N THR A 328 -1.17 -13.28 21.35
CA THR A 328 -1.31 -14.62 20.75
C THR A 328 -0.92 -15.72 21.72
N GLN A 329 0.05 -15.48 22.60
CA GLN A 329 0.49 -16.44 23.61
C GLN A 329 -0.60 -16.67 24.66
N SER A 330 -1.25 -15.61 25.16
CA SER A 330 -2.37 -15.75 26.10
C SER A 330 -3.57 -16.47 25.47
N VAL A 331 -3.92 -16.16 24.22
CA VAL A 331 -5.01 -16.85 23.50
C VAL A 331 -4.70 -18.33 23.28
N ARG A 332 -3.44 -18.67 22.95
CA ARG A 332 -3.04 -20.07 22.75
C ARG A 332 -3.08 -20.88 24.04
N LEU A 333 -2.67 -20.30 25.16
CA LEU A 333 -2.69 -20.98 26.47
C LEU A 333 -4.11 -21.06 27.05
N GLY A 334 -5.02 -20.17 26.63
CA GLY A 334 -6.38 -20.13 27.14
C GLY A 334 -6.50 -19.50 28.53
N ASP A 335 -5.48 -18.77 28.98
CA ASP A 335 -5.44 -18.20 30.34
C ASP A 335 -6.02 -16.77 30.37
N MET A 336 -7.04 -16.58 31.20
CA MET A 336 -7.75 -15.30 31.36
C MET A 336 -6.91 -14.27 32.13
N ALA A 337 -6.11 -14.68 33.11
CA ALA A 337 -5.32 -13.77 33.93
C ALA A 337 -4.21 -13.11 33.10
N MET A 338 -3.45 -13.94 32.36
CA MET A 338 -2.43 -13.47 31.42
C MET A 338 -3.01 -12.59 30.31
N PHE A 339 -4.24 -12.86 29.86
CA PHE A 339 -4.94 -12.00 28.91
C PHE A 339 -5.30 -10.64 29.53
N GLY A 340 -5.76 -10.60 30.78
CA GLY A 340 -6.01 -9.37 31.52
C GLY A 340 -4.76 -8.49 31.63
N GLU A 341 -3.66 -9.07 32.12
CA GLU A 341 -2.38 -8.35 32.30
C GLU A 341 -1.83 -7.81 30.97
N THR A 342 -1.90 -8.59 29.89
CA THR A 342 -1.43 -8.14 28.57
C THR A 342 -2.29 -7.03 27.99
N LEU A 343 -3.60 -7.04 28.27
CA LEU A 343 -4.51 -5.99 27.83
C LEU A 343 -4.26 -4.67 28.58
N GLU A 344 -3.98 -4.72 29.88
CA GLU A 344 -3.64 -3.54 30.69
C GLU A 344 -2.30 -2.94 30.28
N ASN A 345 -1.26 -3.77 30.17
CA ASN A 345 0.09 -3.33 29.84
C ASN A 345 0.22 -2.70 28.43
N PHE A 346 -0.59 -3.15 27.47
CA PHE A 346 -0.50 -2.70 26.07
C PHE A 346 -1.71 -1.90 25.57
N LYS A 347 -2.55 -1.39 26.48
CA LYS A 347 -3.78 -0.65 26.15
C LYS A 347 -3.53 0.52 25.21
N GLU A 348 -2.52 1.35 25.48
CA GLU A 348 -2.19 2.53 24.67
C GLU A 348 -1.79 2.17 23.24
N ASN A 349 -1.01 1.09 23.08
CA ASN A 349 -0.61 0.60 21.76
C ASN A 349 -1.84 0.16 20.94
N PHE A 350 -2.77 -0.59 21.54
CA PHE A 350 -3.98 -1.03 20.84
C PHE A 350 -4.95 0.12 20.50
N LEU A 351 -4.97 1.18 21.31
CA LEU A 351 -5.72 2.41 21.01
C LEU A 351 -5.11 3.15 19.83
N SER A 352 -3.78 3.31 19.81
CA SER A 352 -3.07 3.93 18.68
C SER A 352 -3.27 3.17 17.36
N ASP A 353 -3.38 1.83 17.44
CA ASP A 353 -3.62 0.96 16.29
C ASP A 353 -5.12 0.81 15.93
N HIS A 354 -6.04 1.46 16.66
CA HIS A 354 -7.50 1.31 16.52
C HIS A 354 -8.01 -0.14 16.54
N THR A 355 -7.30 -1.04 17.23
CA THR A 355 -7.65 -2.48 17.33
C THR A 355 -8.25 -2.84 18.69
N TYR A 356 -8.29 -1.91 19.64
CA TYR A 356 -8.77 -2.15 21.00
C TYR A 356 -10.17 -2.80 21.06
N MET A 357 -11.14 -2.32 20.28
CA MET A 357 -12.49 -2.90 20.26
C MET A 357 -12.51 -4.36 19.80
N LEU A 358 -11.62 -4.73 18.86
CA LEU A 358 -11.49 -6.10 18.39
C LEU A 358 -10.80 -6.98 19.45
N VAL A 359 -9.78 -6.43 20.13
CA VAL A 359 -9.06 -7.13 21.19
C VAL A 359 -9.95 -7.44 22.39
N VAL A 360 -10.80 -6.51 22.84
CA VAL A 360 -11.72 -6.77 23.95
C VAL A 360 -12.65 -7.96 23.66
N ARG A 361 -13.04 -8.15 22.39
CA ARG A 361 -13.88 -9.28 21.96
C ARG A 361 -13.15 -10.62 21.99
N LEU A 362 -11.81 -10.63 22.00
CA LEU A 362 -11.03 -11.87 22.06
C LEU A 362 -11.24 -12.64 23.37
N ARG A 363 -11.77 -12.01 24.44
CA ARG A 363 -12.08 -12.71 25.70
C ARG A 363 -12.93 -13.97 25.49
N HIS A 364 -14.00 -13.86 24.70
CA HIS A 364 -14.85 -15.02 24.39
C HIS A 364 -14.10 -16.10 23.60
N ASN A 365 -13.13 -15.69 22.77
CA ASN A 365 -12.30 -16.64 22.03
C ASN A 365 -11.25 -17.31 22.89
N VAL A 366 -10.63 -16.60 23.85
CA VAL A 366 -9.73 -17.21 24.84
C VAL A 366 -10.47 -18.32 25.58
N ILE A 367 -11.69 -18.04 26.05
CA ILE A 367 -12.55 -19.03 26.72
C ILE A 367 -12.87 -20.20 25.77
N ARG A 368 -13.25 -19.92 24.52
CA ARG A 368 -13.55 -20.96 23.53
C ARG A 368 -12.35 -21.86 23.25
N THR A 369 -11.16 -21.28 23.11
CA THR A 369 -9.91 -22.02 22.89
C THR A 369 -9.53 -22.84 24.12
N ALA A 370 -9.65 -22.27 25.33
CA ALA A 370 -9.39 -22.98 26.59
C ALA A 370 -10.30 -24.20 26.74
N ILE A 371 -11.59 -24.02 26.50
CA ILE A 371 -12.58 -25.11 26.57
C ILE A 371 -12.24 -26.19 25.54
N ARG A 372 -11.93 -25.82 24.29
CA ARG A 372 -11.48 -26.80 23.27
C ARG A 372 -10.25 -27.59 23.74
N THR A 373 -9.24 -26.93 24.28
CA THR A 373 -8.04 -27.62 24.79
C THR A 373 -8.34 -28.57 25.95
N ILE A 374 -9.31 -28.23 26.81
CA ILE A 374 -9.78 -29.10 27.89
C ILE A 374 -10.53 -30.31 27.31
N GLY A 375 -11.44 -30.09 26.36
CA GLY A 375 -12.19 -31.15 25.70
C GLY A 375 -11.31 -32.15 24.94
N ASP A 376 -10.24 -31.67 24.31
CA ASP A 376 -9.26 -32.50 23.61
C ASP A 376 -8.35 -33.29 24.59
N SER A 377 -8.13 -32.76 25.80
CA SER A 377 -7.21 -33.35 26.78
C SER A 377 -7.88 -34.37 27.71
N TYR A 378 -9.17 -34.24 27.98
CA TYR A 378 -9.89 -35.03 28.98
C TYR A 378 -11.11 -35.72 28.38
N SER A 379 -11.24 -37.04 28.60
CA SER A 379 -12.46 -37.80 28.28
C SER A 379 -13.60 -37.53 29.26
N ARG A 380 -13.25 -37.28 30.53
CA ARG A 380 -14.16 -36.98 31.63
C ARG A 380 -13.55 -35.90 32.50
N ILE A 381 -14.31 -34.86 32.80
CA ILE A 381 -13.87 -33.78 33.69
C ILE A 381 -15.06 -33.23 34.50
N SER A 382 -14.84 -32.96 35.78
CA SER A 382 -15.84 -32.31 36.65
C SER A 382 -15.93 -30.81 36.36
N VAL A 383 -17.13 -30.24 36.52
CA VAL A 383 -17.39 -28.81 36.27
C VAL A 383 -16.56 -27.91 37.21
N ASP A 384 -16.35 -28.32 38.46
CA ASP A 384 -15.56 -27.56 39.44
C ASP A 384 -14.11 -27.36 38.98
N HIS A 385 -13.46 -28.42 38.50
CA HIS A 385 -12.11 -28.36 37.95
C HIS A 385 -12.02 -27.57 36.63
N ILE A 386 -13.12 -27.44 35.87
CA ILE A 386 -13.17 -26.53 34.72
C ILE A 386 -13.16 -25.08 35.21
N ALA A 387 -13.95 -24.76 36.24
CA ALA A 387 -14.02 -23.42 36.81
C ALA A 387 -12.65 -22.98 37.35
N GLU A 388 -11.96 -23.85 38.11
CA GLU A 388 -10.60 -23.59 38.62
C GLU A 388 -9.59 -23.33 37.49
N LYS A 389 -9.62 -24.13 36.42
CA LYS A 389 -8.67 -23.98 35.30
C LYS A 389 -8.92 -22.75 34.45
N LEU A 390 -10.17 -22.33 34.32
CA LEU A 390 -10.51 -21.10 33.61
C LEU A 390 -10.28 -19.86 34.48
N GLY A 391 -10.24 -20.02 35.81
CA GLY A 391 -10.20 -18.90 36.75
C GLY A 391 -11.57 -18.23 36.87
N LEU A 392 -12.63 -19.02 36.90
CA LEU A 392 -14.01 -18.57 37.13
C LEU A 392 -14.36 -18.75 38.62
N ASP A 393 -15.09 -17.80 39.18
CA ASP A 393 -15.44 -17.78 40.61
C ASP A 393 -16.61 -18.72 40.96
N SER A 394 -17.42 -19.15 39.98
CA SER A 394 -18.61 -19.97 40.18
C SER A 394 -18.62 -21.24 39.31
N PRO A 395 -18.94 -22.42 39.89
CA PRO A 395 -19.11 -23.66 39.12
C PRO A 395 -20.36 -23.63 38.22
N GLU A 396 -21.41 -22.88 38.60
CA GLU A 396 -22.63 -22.72 37.78
C GLU A 396 -22.32 -22.00 36.47
N ASP A 397 -21.46 -20.98 36.51
CA ASP A 397 -21.02 -20.25 35.32
C ASP A 397 -20.25 -21.15 34.35
N ALA A 398 -19.44 -22.08 34.88
CA ALA A 398 -18.74 -23.06 34.07
C ALA A 398 -19.72 -23.99 33.34
N GLU A 399 -20.81 -24.44 33.98
CA GLU A 399 -21.85 -25.25 33.33
C GLU A 399 -22.54 -24.48 32.19
N PHE A 400 -22.87 -23.20 32.40
CA PHE A 400 -23.46 -22.35 31.35
C PHE A 400 -22.53 -22.11 30.16
N ILE A 401 -21.23 -21.91 30.40
CA ILE A 401 -20.27 -21.71 29.32
C ILE A 401 -20.05 -23.01 28.54
N VAL A 402 -19.95 -24.16 29.22
CA VAL A 402 -19.79 -25.47 28.56
C VAL A 402 -21.03 -25.83 27.76
N SER A 403 -22.24 -25.64 28.30
CA SER A 403 -23.49 -25.89 27.57
C SER A 403 -23.63 -24.98 26.34
N LYS A 404 -23.18 -23.73 26.42
CA LYS A 404 -23.07 -22.84 25.26
C LYS A 404 -22.05 -23.35 24.24
N ALA A 405 -20.90 -23.84 24.69
CA ALA A 405 -19.87 -24.39 23.80
C ALA A 405 -20.34 -25.66 23.07
N ILE A 406 -21.18 -26.48 23.70
CA ILE A 406 -21.82 -27.64 23.06
C ILE A 406 -22.85 -27.17 22.03
N ARG A 407 -23.66 -26.16 22.34
CA ARG A 407 -24.64 -25.59 21.39
C ARG A 407 -23.99 -24.95 20.17
N ASP A 408 -22.83 -24.31 20.35
CA ASP A 408 -22.04 -23.69 19.29
C ASP A 408 -21.15 -24.72 18.53
N ASP A 409 -21.35 -26.03 18.79
CA ASP A 409 -20.60 -27.17 18.23
C ASP A 409 -19.07 -27.03 18.36
N VAL A 410 -18.59 -26.37 19.42
CA VAL A 410 -17.15 -26.25 19.70
C VAL A 410 -16.57 -27.56 20.21
N ILE A 411 -17.36 -28.28 21.01
CA ILE A 411 -17.01 -29.57 21.61
C ILE A 411 -18.21 -30.48 21.48
N GLN A 412 -17.95 -31.72 21.10
CA GLN A 412 -18.92 -32.80 21.14
C GLN A 412 -18.87 -33.45 22.53
N ALA A 413 -19.63 -32.93 23.48
CA ALA A 413 -19.72 -33.46 24.84
C ALA A 413 -21.18 -33.52 25.31
N THR A 414 -21.44 -34.40 26.29
CA THR A 414 -22.70 -34.48 27.03
C THR A 414 -22.45 -34.09 28.49
N ILE A 415 -23.36 -33.29 29.05
CA ILE A 415 -23.31 -32.85 30.45
C ILE A 415 -24.25 -33.76 31.25
N ASP A 416 -23.74 -34.38 32.32
CA ASP A 416 -24.55 -35.13 33.27
C ASP A 416 -24.78 -34.26 34.52
N SER A 417 -25.91 -33.55 34.57
CA SER A 417 -26.22 -32.60 35.64
C SER A 417 -26.39 -33.23 37.03
N GLU A 418 -26.66 -34.55 37.11
CA GLU A 418 -26.79 -35.26 38.40
C GLU A 418 -25.45 -35.52 39.10
N HIS A 419 -24.38 -35.68 38.33
CA HIS A 419 -23.06 -36.04 38.84
C HIS A 419 -21.99 -34.95 38.61
N GLY A 420 -22.35 -33.84 37.95
CA GLY A 420 -21.49 -32.66 37.80
C GLY A 420 -20.25 -32.89 36.94
N TYR A 421 -20.29 -33.85 36.00
CA TYR A 421 -19.19 -34.11 35.07
C TYR A 421 -19.61 -33.95 33.60
N VAL A 422 -18.64 -33.58 32.78
CA VAL A 422 -18.75 -33.43 31.34
C VAL A 422 -18.05 -34.63 30.69
N LEU A 423 -18.80 -35.37 29.87
CA LEU A 423 -18.32 -36.50 29.08
C LEU A 423 -18.03 -36.00 27.67
N SER A 424 -16.77 -35.98 27.24
CA SER A 424 -16.45 -35.76 25.83
C SER A 424 -16.69 -37.04 25.04
N LYS A 425 -17.25 -36.90 23.84
CA LYS A 425 -17.37 -38.01 22.89
C LYS A 425 -16.02 -38.24 22.24
N GLU A 426 -15.65 -39.51 22.06
CA GLU A 426 -14.40 -39.85 21.37
C GLU A 426 -14.41 -39.31 19.93
N PRO A 427 -13.28 -38.77 19.45
CA PRO A 427 -13.19 -38.23 18.11
C PRO A 427 -13.43 -39.34 17.08
N ALA A 428 -14.50 -39.22 16.29
CA ALA A 428 -14.76 -40.12 15.18
C ALA A 428 -13.72 -39.93 14.07
N ASP A 429 -13.46 -40.98 13.30
CA ASP A 429 -12.53 -40.94 12.17
C ASP A 429 -12.99 -39.91 11.11
N ILE A 430 -12.23 -38.83 11.00
CA ILE A 430 -12.50 -37.72 10.07
C ILE A 430 -12.55 -38.21 8.61
N TYR A 431 -11.81 -39.27 8.27
CA TYR A 431 -11.77 -39.84 6.92
C TYR A 431 -13.07 -40.53 6.48
N CYS A 432 -13.93 -40.93 7.42
CA CYS A 432 -15.25 -41.46 7.11
C CYS A 432 -16.24 -40.35 6.70
N THR A 433 -15.89 -39.08 6.97
CA THR A 433 -16.73 -37.92 6.68
C THR A 433 -16.42 -37.29 5.32
N LEU A 434 -17.26 -36.35 4.89
CA LEU A 434 -17.08 -35.57 3.66
C LEU A 434 -16.04 -34.44 3.80
N GLU A 435 -15.50 -34.21 5.00
CA GLU A 435 -14.61 -33.09 5.27
C GLU A 435 -13.33 -33.07 4.41
N PRO A 436 -12.63 -34.21 4.18
CA PRO A 436 -11.49 -34.26 3.27
C PRO A 436 -11.86 -33.89 1.83
N GLN A 437 -13.03 -34.34 1.35
CA GLN A 437 -13.51 -34.04 0.00
C GLN A 437 -13.75 -32.53 -0.17
N ILE A 438 -14.35 -31.87 0.83
CA ILE A 438 -14.58 -30.41 0.82
C ILE A 438 -13.24 -29.66 0.79
N ALA A 439 -12.26 -30.09 1.59
CA ALA A 439 -10.92 -29.49 1.62
C ALA A 439 -10.22 -29.64 0.25
N PHE A 440 -10.28 -30.81 -0.37
CA PHE A 440 -9.73 -31.02 -1.71
C PHE A 440 -10.44 -30.19 -2.77
N HIS A 441 -11.77 -30.11 -2.72
CA HIS A 441 -12.55 -29.30 -3.67
C HIS A 441 -12.15 -27.81 -3.60
N GLN A 442 -11.97 -27.25 -2.41
CA GLN A 442 -11.48 -25.88 -2.23
C GLN A 442 -10.08 -25.68 -2.82
N ARG A 443 -9.17 -26.65 -2.65
CA ARG A 443 -7.82 -26.57 -3.22
C ARG A 443 -7.80 -26.71 -4.74
N ILE A 444 -8.58 -27.65 -5.29
CA ILE A 444 -8.68 -27.90 -6.74
C ILE A 444 -9.31 -26.69 -7.44
N SER A 445 -10.39 -26.14 -6.90
CA SER A 445 -11.01 -24.93 -7.46
C SER A 445 -10.05 -23.74 -7.45
N PHE A 446 -9.26 -23.57 -6.38
CA PHE A 446 -8.23 -22.53 -6.31
C PHE A 446 -7.13 -22.74 -7.37
N SER A 447 -6.60 -23.96 -7.52
CA SER A 447 -5.53 -24.25 -8.48
C SER A 447 -5.98 -24.10 -9.93
N LEU A 448 -7.19 -24.56 -10.26
CA LEU A 448 -7.78 -24.39 -11.59
C LEU A 448 -8.06 -22.92 -11.92
N ASN A 449 -8.54 -22.14 -10.94
CA ASN A 449 -8.73 -20.69 -11.12
C ASN A 449 -7.41 -19.96 -11.36
N LEU A 450 -6.36 -20.33 -10.63
CA LEU A 450 -5.02 -19.78 -10.83
C LEU A 450 -4.47 -20.15 -12.22
N HIS A 451 -4.64 -21.41 -12.64
CA HIS A 451 -4.26 -21.84 -14.00
C HIS A 451 -5.00 -21.02 -15.06
N ASN A 452 -6.31 -20.85 -14.93
CA ASN A 452 -7.13 -20.05 -15.85
C ASN A 452 -6.70 -18.57 -15.90
N GLN A 453 -6.33 -17.98 -14.76
CA GLN A 453 -5.82 -16.61 -14.69
C GLN A 453 -4.47 -16.49 -15.41
N ILE A 454 -3.53 -17.40 -15.14
CA ILE A 454 -2.22 -17.42 -15.81
C ILE A 454 -2.40 -17.59 -17.31
N VAL A 455 -3.26 -18.50 -17.78
CA VAL A 455 -3.50 -18.69 -19.22
C VAL A 455 -4.10 -17.43 -19.86
N LYS A 456 -4.98 -16.70 -19.16
CA LYS A 456 -5.52 -15.42 -19.63
C LYS A 456 -4.44 -14.34 -19.70
N ASP A 457 -3.59 -14.25 -18.68
CA ASP A 457 -2.50 -13.27 -18.61
C ASP A 457 -1.42 -13.55 -19.66
N MET A 458 -1.05 -14.82 -19.88
CA MET A 458 -0.10 -15.25 -20.92
C MET A 458 -0.55 -14.90 -22.34
N ARG A 459 -1.86 -14.74 -22.57
CA ARG A 459 -2.39 -14.32 -23.88
C ARG A 459 -2.19 -12.82 -24.15
N TYR A 460 -1.93 -11.99 -23.13
CA TYR A 460 -1.63 -10.56 -23.26
C TYR A 460 -0.12 -10.28 -23.03
N PRO A 461 0.63 -9.62 -23.93
CA PRO A 461 0.25 -8.94 -25.18
C PRO A 461 0.86 -9.62 -26.42
N LEU A 462 0.24 -10.70 -26.91
CA LEU A 462 0.64 -11.29 -28.21
C LEU A 462 0.36 -10.34 -29.40
N LYS A 463 -0.56 -9.37 -29.24
CA LYS A 463 -0.94 -8.45 -30.33
C LYS A 463 0.15 -7.44 -30.70
N SER A 464 0.97 -6.96 -29.78
CA SER A 464 2.00 -5.95 -30.09
C SER A 464 3.13 -6.56 -30.93
N TYR A 465 3.70 -7.69 -30.49
CA TYR A 465 4.74 -8.38 -31.25
C TYR A 465 4.25 -8.95 -32.59
N GLY A 466 3.02 -9.48 -32.62
CA GLY A 466 2.42 -9.98 -33.85
C GLY A 466 2.17 -8.87 -34.88
N GLN A 467 1.89 -7.64 -34.45
CA GLN A 467 1.62 -6.52 -35.33
C GLN A 467 2.91 -5.97 -35.96
N ASP A 468 3.99 -5.87 -35.20
CA ASP A 468 5.31 -5.48 -35.73
C ASP A 468 5.85 -6.53 -36.72
N LEU A 469 5.70 -7.82 -36.41
CA LEU A 469 6.07 -8.91 -37.33
C LEU A 469 5.18 -8.94 -38.58
N LYS A 470 3.89 -8.63 -38.47
CA LYS A 470 2.98 -8.52 -39.62
C LYS A 470 3.34 -7.32 -40.49
N LEU A 471 3.63 -6.16 -39.92
CA LEU A 471 4.07 -4.97 -40.64
C LEU A 471 5.42 -5.20 -41.34
N ALA A 472 6.36 -5.88 -40.68
CA ALA A 472 7.63 -6.25 -41.28
C ALA A 472 7.45 -7.24 -42.45
N LYS A 473 6.56 -8.23 -42.31
CA LYS A 473 6.20 -9.16 -43.40
C LYS A 473 5.50 -8.43 -44.55
N GLU A 474 4.62 -7.48 -44.28
CA GLU A 474 3.95 -6.66 -45.30
C GLU A 474 4.92 -5.75 -46.05
N ARG A 475 5.89 -5.14 -45.36
CA ARG A 475 6.96 -4.37 -46.02
C ARG A 475 7.79 -5.23 -46.96
N ARG A 476 8.23 -6.42 -46.51
CA ARG A 476 8.98 -7.37 -47.36
C ARG A 476 8.19 -7.81 -48.58
N LYS A 477 6.88 -8.09 -48.43
CA LYS A 477 6.01 -8.42 -49.56
C LYS A 477 5.88 -7.27 -50.55
N ARG A 478 5.79 -6.02 -50.09
CA ARG A 478 5.75 -4.84 -50.98
C ARG A 478 7.07 -4.64 -51.72
N GLU A 479 8.20 -4.84 -51.06
CA GLU A 479 9.52 -4.77 -51.69
C GLU A 479 9.68 -5.86 -52.76
N GLN A 480 9.24 -7.09 -52.47
CA GLN A 480 9.23 -8.19 -53.45
C GLN A 480 8.35 -7.89 -54.65
N LEU A 481 7.13 -7.38 -54.44
CA LEU A 481 6.23 -6.99 -55.55
C LEU A 481 6.82 -5.86 -56.40
N LYS A 482 7.47 -4.87 -55.78
CA LYS A 482 8.15 -3.80 -56.53
C LYS A 482 9.30 -4.34 -57.38
N LEU A 483 10.04 -5.31 -56.84
CA LEU A 483 11.17 -5.93 -57.53
C LEU A 483 10.68 -6.83 -58.68
N GLU A 484 9.55 -7.51 -58.50
CA GLU A 484 8.90 -8.30 -59.55
C GLU A 484 8.33 -7.42 -60.67
N ILE A 485 7.73 -6.27 -60.34
CA ILE A 485 7.27 -5.29 -61.33
C ILE A 485 8.45 -4.70 -62.10
N ALA A 486 9.54 -4.33 -61.41
CA ALA A 486 10.74 -3.81 -62.07
C ALA A 486 11.39 -4.83 -63.00
N LYS A 487 11.37 -6.12 -62.63
CA LYS A 487 11.82 -7.21 -63.51
C LYS A 487 10.94 -7.36 -64.74
N ARG A 488 9.61 -7.32 -64.59
CA ARG A 488 8.70 -7.40 -65.75
C ARG A 488 8.88 -6.23 -66.72
N ILE A 489 9.09 -5.02 -66.21
CA ILE A 489 9.36 -3.86 -67.07
C ILE A 489 10.71 -4.02 -67.80
N ALA A 490 11.74 -4.54 -67.12
CA ALA A 490 13.02 -4.82 -67.76
C ALA A 490 12.92 -5.91 -68.84
N GLU A 491 12.14 -6.97 -68.59
CA GLU A 491 11.88 -8.03 -69.58
C GLU A 491 11.07 -7.51 -70.78
N GLU A 492 10.08 -6.63 -70.57
CA GLU A 492 9.31 -5.98 -71.66
C GLU A 492 10.16 -4.99 -72.48
N ASP A 493 11.10 -4.27 -71.85
CA ASP A 493 12.05 -3.40 -72.53
C ASP A 493 13.11 -4.20 -73.32
N ASP A 494 13.56 -5.35 -72.82
CA ASP A 494 14.51 -6.24 -73.52
C ASP A 494 13.86 -6.94 -74.73
N ASP A 495 12.56 -7.29 -74.65
CA ASP A 495 11.79 -7.88 -75.75
C ASP A 495 11.44 -6.88 -76.86
N ALA A 496 11.51 -5.56 -76.61
CA ALA A 496 11.27 -4.52 -77.61
C ALA A 496 12.48 -4.24 -78.54
N PHE A 497 13.64 -4.88 -78.29
CA PHE A 497 14.88 -4.72 -79.06
C PHE A 497 15.31 -5.95 -79.88
N LEU A 498 14.44 -6.97 -79.99
CA LEU A 498 14.56 -8.11 -80.92
C LEU A 498 13.55 -7.97 -82.06
#